data_AF-A0A7K3LH10-F1
#
_entry.id   AF-A0A7K3LH10-F1
#
_cell.length_a   1.000
_cell.length_b   1.000
_cell.length_c   1.000
_cell.angle_alpha   90.00
_cell.angle_beta   90.00
_cell.angle_gamma   90.00
#
_symmetry.space_group_name_H-M   'P 1'
#
loop_
_entity.id
_entity.type
_entity.pdbx_description
1 polymer ?
#
loop_
_entity_poly.entity_id
_entity_poly.type
_entity_poly.pdbx_seq_one_letter_code
_entity_poly.pdbx_strand_id
1 'polypeptide(L)'
;VATAMRTIYTAPTVDGAELALKEFDQQFGTQYPGAIDVWRGAWPEFVPFLDYPVELRKIVYTTNAIESINFQLRKITKNRGHFPDKDAAMKLLYLGLRNISSERGGYSGTGTHNWTVALNTLARLFPGRIPLC
;
A
#
# COMPACT_ATOMS: atom_id res chain seq x y z
N VAL A 1 -5.21 -11.23 13.83
CA VAL A 1 -5.88 -10.86 12.56
C VAL A 1 -4.89 -10.35 11.51
N ALA A 2 -4.25 -9.18 11.66
CA ALA A 2 -3.37 -8.60 10.63
C ALA A 2 -2.19 -9.53 10.21
N THR A 3 -1.54 -10.20 11.18
CA THR A 3 -0.48 -11.18 10.87
C THR A 3 -0.97 -12.34 10.01
N ALA A 4 -2.23 -12.77 10.18
CA ALA A 4 -2.81 -13.84 9.37
C ALA A 4 -3.17 -13.35 7.96
N MET A 5 -3.64 -12.11 7.80
CA MET A 5 -3.85 -11.54 6.45
C MET A 5 -2.56 -11.42 5.64
N ARG A 6 -1.41 -11.30 6.31
CA ARG A 6 -0.10 -11.23 5.64
C ARG A 6 0.18 -12.44 4.76
N THR A 7 -0.23 -13.63 5.19
CA THR A 7 0.03 -14.87 4.45
C THR A 7 -0.62 -14.85 3.06
N ILE A 8 -1.76 -14.18 2.93
CA ILE A 8 -2.50 -14.02 1.66
C ILE A 8 -1.65 -13.26 0.64
N TYR A 9 -1.22 -12.02 0.95
CA TYR A 9 -0.51 -11.18 0.00
C TYR A 9 0.99 -11.47 -0.14
N THR A 10 1.57 -12.27 0.77
CA THR A 10 2.95 -12.76 0.63
C THR A 10 3.05 -14.14 0.00
N ALA A 11 1.94 -14.78 -0.34
CA ALA A 11 1.95 -16.11 -0.94
C ALA A 11 2.75 -16.14 -2.26
N PRO A 12 3.48 -17.23 -2.57
CA PRO A 12 4.28 -17.33 -3.78
C PRO A 12 3.44 -17.58 -5.04
N THR A 13 2.24 -18.15 -4.90
CA THR A 13 1.33 -18.51 -6.00
C THR A 13 -0.10 -18.12 -5.67
N VAL A 14 -0.95 -18.03 -6.70
CA VAL A 14 -2.39 -17.78 -6.55
C VAL A 14 -3.04 -18.86 -5.69
N ASP A 15 -2.77 -20.14 -5.97
CA ASP A 15 -3.28 -21.26 -5.17
C ASP A 15 -2.88 -21.16 -3.69
N GLY A 16 -1.65 -20.73 -3.43
CA GLY A 16 -1.16 -20.49 -2.07
C GLY A 16 -1.90 -19.33 -1.38
N ALA A 17 -2.21 -18.27 -2.12
CA ALA A 17 -3.00 -17.15 -1.61
C ALA A 17 -4.46 -17.55 -1.34
N GLU A 18 -5.05 -18.38 -2.21
CA GLU A 18 -6.41 -18.90 -2.03
C GLU A 18 -6.50 -19.80 -0.80
N LEU A 19 -5.51 -20.67 -0.59
CA LEU A 19 -5.43 -21.50 0.61
C LEU A 19 -5.31 -20.62 1.86
N ALA A 20 -4.42 -19.63 1.84
CA ALA A 20 -4.28 -18.68 2.94
C ALA A 20 -5.57 -17.90 3.23
N LEU A 21 -6.32 -17.50 2.19
CA LEU A 21 -7.61 -16.83 2.38
C LEU A 21 -8.66 -17.78 2.99
N LYS A 22 -8.69 -19.05 2.59
CA LYS A 22 -9.57 -20.07 3.20
C LYS A 22 -9.23 -20.31 4.67
N GLU A 23 -7.96 -20.42 5.02
CA GLU A 23 -7.50 -20.55 6.41
C GLU A 23 -7.86 -19.31 7.23
N PHE A 24 -7.68 -18.13 6.64
CA PHE A 24 -8.07 -16.87 7.27
C PHE A 24 -9.58 -16.79 7.55
N ASP A 25 -10.41 -17.25 6.60
CA ASP A 25 -11.87 -17.34 6.75
C ASP A 25 -12.28 -18.33 7.86
N GLN A 26 -11.66 -19.51 7.89
CA GLN A 26 -11.92 -20.49 8.96
C GLN A 26 -11.59 -19.93 10.35
N GLN A 27 -10.50 -19.18 10.47
CA GLN A 27 -10.06 -18.65 11.75
C GLN A 27 -10.81 -17.40 12.19
N PHE A 28 -11.13 -16.50 11.25
CA PHE A 28 -11.60 -15.14 11.56
C PHE A 28 -12.92 -14.77 10.90
N GLY A 29 -13.44 -15.54 9.97
CA GLY A 29 -14.63 -15.23 9.17
C GLY A 29 -15.90 -15.05 10.00
N THR A 30 -16.08 -15.86 11.05
CA THR A 30 -17.22 -15.72 11.97
C THR A 30 -17.19 -14.40 12.73
N GLN A 31 -16.00 -13.95 13.15
CA GLN A 31 -15.85 -12.72 13.93
C GLN A 31 -15.79 -11.46 13.04
N TYR A 32 -15.21 -11.58 11.85
CA TYR A 32 -14.94 -10.47 10.93
C TYR A 32 -15.42 -10.79 9.50
N PRO A 33 -16.73 -11.03 9.27
CA PRO A 33 -17.23 -11.42 7.95
C PRO A 33 -16.95 -10.36 6.88
N GLY A 34 -17.06 -9.07 7.22
CA GLY A 34 -16.74 -7.98 6.28
C GLY A 34 -15.29 -7.95 5.82
N ALA A 35 -14.34 -8.47 6.62
CA ALA A 35 -12.95 -8.59 6.18
C ALA A 35 -12.81 -9.67 5.08
N ILE A 36 -13.58 -10.75 5.18
CA ILE A 36 -13.63 -11.80 4.16
C ILE A 36 -14.30 -11.27 2.89
N ASP A 37 -15.40 -10.53 3.03
CA ASP A 37 -16.11 -9.95 1.89
C ASP A 37 -15.23 -8.98 1.09
N VAL A 38 -14.42 -8.16 1.76
CA VAL A 38 -13.47 -7.26 1.10
C VAL A 38 -12.43 -8.06 0.30
N TRP A 39 -11.87 -9.12 0.88
CA TRP A 39 -10.91 -9.98 0.16
C TRP A 39 -11.54 -10.68 -1.04
N ARG A 40 -12.73 -11.27 -0.87
CA ARG A 40 -13.44 -11.97 -1.95
C ARG A 40 -13.87 -11.00 -3.05
N GLY A 41 -14.35 -9.82 -2.69
CA GLY A 41 -14.76 -8.78 -3.64
C GLY A 41 -13.61 -8.20 -4.44
N ALA A 42 -12.44 -8.02 -3.83
CA ALA A 42 -11.23 -7.50 -4.49
C ALA A 42 -10.33 -8.60 -5.08
N TRP A 43 -10.76 -9.87 -5.07
CA TRP A 43 -9.93 -10.99 -5.49
C TRP A 43 -9.46 -10.86 -6.96
N PRO A 44 -10.34 -10.52 -7.93
CA PRO A 44 -9.92 -10.35 -9.32
C PRO A 44 -8.86 -9.26 -9.51
N GLU A 45 -8.90 -8.18 -8.73
CA GLU A 45 -7.92 -7.09 -8.76
C GLU A 45 -6.64 -7.44 -8.00
N PHE A 46 -6.72 -8.32 -7.00
CA PHE A 46 -5.59 -8.80 -6.21
C PHE A 46 -4.78 -9.88 -6.93
N VAL A 47 -5.39 -10.77 -7.73
CA VAL A 47 -4.65 -11.84 -8.41
C VAL A 47 -3.49 -11.32 -9.28
N PRO A 48 -3.66 -10.28 -10.14
CA PRO A 48 -2.57 -9.70 -10.92
C PRO A 48 -1.41 -9.15 -10.08
N PHE A 49 -1.66 -8.78 -8.82
CA PHE A 49 -0.59 -8.35 -7.92
C PHE A 49 0.41 -9.49 -7.63
N LEU A 50 -0.04 -10.74 -7.60
CA LEU A 50 0.82 -11.90 -7.34
C LEU A 50 1.75 -12.24 -8.51
N ASP A 51 1.43 -11.81 -9.74
CA ASP A 51 2.29 -11.97 -10.92
C ASP A 51 3.58 -11.16 -10.81
N TYR A 52 3.61 -10.14 -9.94
CA TYR A 52 4.81 -9.36 -9.70
C TYR A 52 5.81 -10.11 -8.79
N PRO A 53 7.13 -10.04 -9.10
CA PRO A 53 8.17 -10.54 -8.22
C PRO A 53 8.11 -9.92 -6.82
N VAL A 54 8.65 -10.65 -5.83
CA VAL A 54 8.58 -10.26 -4.42
C VAL A 54 9.24 -8.92 -4.14
N GLU A 55 10.25 -8.55 -4.93
CA GLU A 55 10.97 -7.27 -4.88
C GLU A 55 10.02 -6.10 -5.14
N LEU A 56 9.08 -6.26 -6.09
CA LEU A 56 8.08 -5.24 -6.42
C LEU A 56 6.90 -5.29 -5.45
N ARG A 57 6.42 -6.50 -5.11
CA ARG A 57 5.32 -6.67 -4.15
C ARG A 57 5.61 -6.02 -2.80
N LYS A 58 6.86 -6.15 -2.32
CA LYS A 58 7.34 -5.51 -1.08
C LYS A 58 7.11 -4.01 -1.07
N ILE A 59 7.42 -3.33 -2.18
CA ILE A 59 7.25 -1.88 -2.28
C ILE A 59 5.78 -1.49 -2.18
N VAL A 60 4.90 -2.26 -2.83
CA VAL A 60 3.46 -1.98 -2.90
C VAL A 60 2.77 -2.24 -1.55
N TYR A 61 3.03 -3.38 -0.90
CA TYR A 61 2.34 -3.70 0.36
C TYR A 61 2.90 -2.94 1.56
N THR A 62 4.03 -2.25 1.44
CA THR A 62 4.48 -1.34 2.50
C THR A 62 3.62 -0.09 2.49
N THR A 63 2.67 -0.02 3.42
CA THR A 63 1.71 1.09 3.53
C THR A 63 2.32 2.36 4.12
N ASN A 64 3.55 2.32 4.63
CA ASN A 64 4.25 3.43 5.30
C ASN A 64 4.18 4.77 4.55
N ALA A 65 4.26 4.77 3.21
CA ALA A 65 4.19 5.99 2.42
C ALA A 65 2.77 6.58 2.42
N ILE A 66 1.77 5.75 2.11
CA ILE A 66 0.36 6.16 2.08
C ILE A 66 -0.13 6.54 3.48
N GLU A 67 0.21 5.74 4.49
CA GLU A 67 -0.11 6.02 5.89
C GLU A 67 0.55 7.31 6.39
N SER A 68 1.81 7.57 6.03
CA SER A 68 2.49 8.81 6.38
C SER A 68 1.81 10.05 5.79
N ILE A 69 1.35 9.98 4.54
CA ILE A 69 0.57 11.06 3.91
C ILE A 69 -0.78 11.21 4.61
N ASN A 70 -1.52 10.12 4.78
CA ASN A 70 -2.83 10.12 5.45
C ASN A 70 -2.75 10.66 6.88
N PHE A 71 -1.71 10.31 7.62
CA PHE A 71 -1.45 10.82 8.97
C PHE A 71 -1.25 12.34 8.95
N GLN A 72 -0.42 12.86 8.04
CA GLN A 72 -0.18 14.30 7.92
C GLN A 72 -1.46 15.06 7.52
N LEU A 73 -2.24 14.52 6.57
CA LEU A 73 -3.52 15.10 6.17
C LEU A 73 -4.55 15.08 7.30
N ARG A 74 -4.62 14.01 8.11
CA ARG A 74 -5.48 13.97 9.30
C ARG A 74 -5.03 14.97 10.35
N LYS A 75 -3.72 15.16 10.53
CA LYS A 75 -3.17 16.11 11.51
C LYS A 75 -3.59 17.56 11.21
N ILE A 76 -3.56 17.98 9.94
CA ILE A 76 -3.94 19.35 9.54
C ILE A 76 -5.45 19.61 9.57
N THR A 77 -6.27 18.55 9.44
CA THR A 77 -7.73 18.65 9.46
C THR A 77 -8.33 18.40 10.84
N LYS A 78 -7.62 17.76 11.77
CA LYS A 78 -8.12 17.36 13.11
C LYS A 78 -8.84 18.48 13.88
N ASN A 79 -8.36 19.72 13.77
CA ASN A 79 -8.92 20.86 14.50
C ASN A 79 -9.97 21.66 13.71
N ARG A 80 -10.39 21.18 12.53
CA ARG A 80 -11.40 21.84 11.69
C ARG A 80 -12.66 20.97 11.61
N GLY A 81 -13.70 21.37 12.34
CA GLY A 81 -14.98 20.65 12.39
C GLY A 81 -15.85 20.82 11.14
N HIS A 82 -15.74 21.96 10.43
CA HIS A 82 -16.41 22.20 9.16
C HIS A 82 -15.57 23.11 8.26
N PHE A 83 -15.85 23.08 6.96
CA PHE A 83 -15.29 23.99 5.98
C PHE A 83 -16.42 24.88 5.42
N PRO A 84 -16.14 26.16 5.12
CA PRO A 84 -17.15 27.07 4.58
C PRO A 84 -17.59 26.68 3.16
N ASP A 85 -16.67 26.10 2.37
CA ASP A 85 -16.94 25.57 1.03
C ASP A 85 -15.91 24.48 0.66
N LYS A 86 -16.12 23.85 -0.51
CA LYS A 86 -15.23 22.82 -1.06
C LYS A 86 -13.82 23.37 -1.36
N ASP A 87 -13.70 24.61 -1.79
CA ASP A 87 -12.44 25.22 -2.20
C ASP A 87 -11.53 25.50 -1.00
N ALA A 88 -12.10 25.87 0.15
CA ALA A 88 -11.41 26.03 1.42
C ALA A 88 -10.82 24.69 1.90
N ALA A 89 -11.59 23.59 1.77
CA ALA A 89 -11.10 22.25 2.06
C ALA A 89 -9.97 21.86 1.11
N MET A 90 -10.14 22.08 -0.20
CA MET A 90 -9.13 21.77 -1.21
C MET A 90 -7.83 22.55 -1.02
N LYS A 91 -7.92 23.87 -0.77
CA LYS A 91 -6.75 24.73 -0.50
C LYS A 91 -5.97 24.23 0.71
N LEU A 92 -6.65 23.83 1.78
CA LEU A 92 -5.97 23.31 2.96
C LEU A 92 -5.24 22.00 2.66
N LEU A 93 -5.90 21.05 2.00
CA LEU A 93 -5.28 19.77 1.62
C LEU A 93 -4.09 19.99 0.70
N TYR A 94 -4.21 20.89 -0.28
CA TYR A 94 -3.12 21.28 -1.18
C TYR A 94 -1.92 21.86 -0.41
N LEU A 95 -2.16 22.83 0.48
CA LEU A 95 -1.09 23.41 1.30
C LEU A 95 -0.46 22.38 2.24
N GLY A 96 -1.28 21.46 2.76
CA GLY A 96 -0.84 20.31 3.53
C GLY A 96 0.14 19.43 2.75
N LEU A 97 -0.28 18.97 1.56
CA LEU A 97 0.53 18.17 0.65
C LEU A 97 1.82 18.87 0.26
N ARG A 98 1.78 20.17 -0.05
CA ARG A 98 2.96 20.97 -0.39
C ARG A 98 4.01 21.02 0.72
N ASN A 99 3.57 20.94 1.97
CA ASN A 99 4.44 20.98 3.14
C ASN A 99 4.93 19.58 3.57
N ILE A 100 4.42 18.50 2.96
CA ILE A 100 4.95 17.15 3.20
C ILE A 100 6.32 17.06 2.52
N SER A 101 7.39 17.04 3.32
CA SER A 101 8.74 16.82 2.80
C SER A 101 9.00 15.34 2.50
N SER A 102 9.65 15.08 1.36
CA SER A 102 10.23 13.76 1.03
C SER A 102 11.62 13.56 1.65
N GLU A 103 12.25 14.62 2.16
CA GLU A 103 13.53 14.53 2.85
C GLU A 103 13.31 14.01 4.28
N ARG A 104 13.70 12.76 4.50
CA ARG A 104 13.81 12.15 5.83
C ARG A 104 15.28 12.12 6.22
N GLY A 105 15.63 12.77 7.33
CA GLY A 105 16.97 12.69 7.90
C GLY A 105 17.24 11.31 8.54
N GLY A 106 18.50 10.86 8.53
CA GLY A 106 18.95 9.64 9.19
C GLY A 106 19.98 8.83 8.38
N TYR A 107 20.65 7.88 9.05
CA TYR A 107 21.67 7.00 8.46
C TYR A 107 21.14 6.09 7.33
N SER A 108 19.82 5.87 7.28
CA SER A 108 19.12 5.03 6.31
C SER A 108 18.96 5.67 4.91
N GLY A 109 19.26 6.96 4.77
CA GLY A 109 19.00 7.73 3.56
C GLY A 109 17.51 8.04 3.31
N THR A 110 17.25 8.83 2.27
CA THR A 110 15.92 9.29 1.83
C THR A 110 15.17 8.27 0.95
N GLY A 111 15.76 7.12 0.65
CA GLY A 111 15.25 6.17 -0.33
C GLY A 111 14.34 5.07 0.25
N THR A 112 13.39 4.60 -0.55
CA THR A 112 12.64 3.37 -0.26
C THR A 112 13.61 2.19 -0.14
N HIS A 113 13.50 1.42 0.94
CA HIS A 113 14.38 0.26 1.15
C HIS A 113 14.28 -0.72 -0.03
N ASN A 114 15.43 -1.21 -0.51
CA ASN A 114 15.56 -2.08 -1.70
C ASN A 114 15.05 -1.49 -3.03
N TRP A 115 14.89 -0.17 -3.13
CA TRP A 115 14.41 0.46 -4.36
C TRP A 115 15.25 0.13 -5.59
N THR A 116 16.59 0.11 -5.49
CA THR A 116 17.47 -0.24 -6.62
C THR A 116 17.19 -1.64 -7.17
N VAL A 117 16.95 -2.61 -6.28
CA VAL A 117 16.62 -3.99 -6.67
C VAL A 117 15.25 -4.06 -7.33
N ALA A 118 14.27 -3.36 -6.76
CA ALA A 118 12.93 -3.23 -7.33
C ALA A 118 12.98 -2.59 -8.73
N LEU A 119 13.73 -1.49 -8.90
CA LEU A 119 13.88 -0.76 -10.16
C LEU A 119 14.51 -1.64 -11.25
N ASN A 120 15.57 -2.37 -10.92
CA ASN A 120 16.20 -3.34 -11.84
C ASN A 120 15.22 -4.44 -12.25
N THR A 121 14.40 -4.92 -11.31
CA THR A 121 13.37 -5.93 -11.59
C THR A 121 12.29 -5.37 -12.52
N LEU A 122 11.83 -4.14 -12.29
CA LEU A 122 10.84 -3.46 -13.14
C LEU A 122 11.38 -3.26 -14.55
N ALA A 123 12.64 -2.84 -14.69
CA ALA A 123 13.28 -2.62 -16.00
C ALA A 123 13.42 -3.92 -16.80
N ARG A 124 13.67 -5.04 -16.12
CA ARG A 124 13.71 -6.37 -16.75
C ARG A 124 12.32 -6.83 -17.20
N LEU A 125 11.29 -6.64 -16.37
CA LEU A 125 9.91 -7.04 -16.70
C LEU A 125 9.32 -6.20 -17.83
N PHE A 126 9.70 -4.93 -17.92
CA PHE A 126 9.17 -3.97 -18.89
C PHE A 126 10.30 -3.37 -19.74
N PRO A 127 10.91 -4.15 -20.64
CA PRO A 127 12.04 -3.69 -21.44
C PRO A 127 11.66 -2.50 -22.31
N GLY A 128 12.53 -1.49 -22.36
CA GLY A 128 12.33 -0.26 -23.14
C GLY A 128 11.27 0.71 -22.59
N ARG A 129 10.66 0.42 -21.43
CA ARG A 129 9.68 1.32 -20.78
C ARG A 129 10.29 2.23 -19.73
N ILE A 130 11.40 1.81 -19.11
CA ILE A 130 12.10 2.59 -18.10
C ILE A 130 13.46 3.00 -18.66
N PRO A 131 13.82 4.29 -18.64
CA PRO A 131 15.19 4.68 -18.89
C PRO A 131 16.05 4.16 -17.74
N LEU A 132 16.95 3.22 -18.03
CA LEU A 132 18.00 2.84 -17.09
C LEU A 132 19.05 3.96 -17.13
N CYS A 133 19.14 4.72 -16.02
CA CYS A 133 20.13 5.78 -15.83
C CYS A 133 21.53 5.18 -15.64
#